data_AF-A0A8I3AE24-F1
#
_entry.id   AF-A0A8I3AE24-F1
#
_cell.length_a   1.000
_cell.length_b   1.000
_cell.length_c   1.000
_cell.angle_alpha   90.00
_cell.angle_beta   90.00
_cell.angle_gamma   90.00
#
_symmetry.space_group_name_H-M   'P 1'
#
loop_
_entity.id
_entity.type
_entity.pdbx_description
1 polymer ?
#
loop_
_entity_poly.entity_id
_entity_poly.type
_entity_poly.pdbx_seq_one_letter_code
_entity_poly.pdbx_strand_id
1 'polypeptide(L)'
;MADRVRVRGVTIHRPIIYGNTAIVLTPAEKELAPEGHTHRWTVAVRGAASTPVSDDVGGADDLGYLIKRVTFKLHETYANPSRSTFPPFHSFDHVTPLTWMGKGKSLFPFMFDSDSDDHADVRRSHSWGEFEIQIRINFVAESGEKAITFYHHLKLHPWTITFPIPGTSFPVEPEIPSPENAAKLGPVHSWQYDELVFTDPFQSFLTLLTAHPPTPLPKGTKRPVPFHTSNPASLHETRKLGVPEFTSDMEKEEAERFEEARGKIVKEQEKWRVILIEQEKELERLQKLLG
;
A
#
# COMPACT_ATOMS: atom_id res chain seq x y z
N MET A 1 -37.86 3.10 5.22
CA MET A 1 -37.82 1.63 5.43
C MET A 1 -37.11 0.89 4.30
N ALA A 2 -37.00 1.43 3.08
CA ALA A 2 -36.29 0.79 1.96
C ALA A 2 -34.75 0.82 2.07
N ASP A 3 -34.18 1.68 2.93
CA ASP A 3 -32.73 1.95 2.95
C ASP A 3 -31.87 0.81 3.51
N ARG A 4 -32.48 -0.19 4.15
CA ARG A 4 -31.80 -1.35 4.76
C ARG A 4 -32.17 -2.70 4.12
N VAL A 5 -32.63 -2.68 2.88
CA VAL A 5 -32.81 -3.91 2.09
C VAL A 5 -31.52 -4.22 1.34
N ARG A 6 -30.97 -5.44 1.51
CA ARG A 6 -29.82 -5.93 0.73
C ARG A 6 -30.28 -6.36 -0.66
N VAL A 7 -29.53 -5.94 -1.68
CA VAL A 7 -29.79 -6.28 -3.09
C VAL A 7 -29.06 -7.57 -3.41
N ARG A 8 -29.79 -8.68 -3.54
CA ARG A 8 -29.20 -10.01 -3.75
C ARG A 8 -28.64 -10.18 -5.17
N GLY A 9 -27.54 -10.92 -5.28
CA GLY A 9 -26.90 -11.27 -6.53
C GLY A 9 -26.11 -10.11 -7.15
N VAL A 10 -25.85 -9.05 -6.38
CA VAL A 10 -25.07 -7.89 -6.84
C VAL A 10 -23.74 -7.87 -6.11
N THR A 11 -22.66 -7.81 -6.87
CA THR A 11 -21.30 -7.62 -6.37
C THR A 11 -20.72 -6.38 -7.02
N ILE A 12 -20.15 -5.49 -6.22
CA ILE A 12 -19.51 -4.25 -6.68
C ILE A 12 -18.19 -4.07 -5.95
N HIS A 13 -17.14 -3.64 -6.66
CA HIS A 13 -15.80 -3.48 -6.11
C HIS A 13 -15.33 -2.03 -6.19
N ARG A 14 -14.37 -1.64 -5.34
CA ARG A 14 -13.69 -0.35 -5.38
C ARG A 14 -12.18 -0.53 -5.35
N PRO A 15 -11.46 -0.08 -6.40
CA PRO A 15 -10.03 -0.23 -6.46
C PRO A 15 -9.36 0.75 -5.50
N ILE A 16 -8.48 0.24 -4.66
CA ILE A 16 -7.69 1.03 -3.71
C ILE A 16 -6.22 0.68 -3.86
N ILE A 17 -5.39 1.60 -3.37
CA ILE A 17 -3.99 1.31 -3.10
C ILE A 17 -3.70 1.63 -1.64
N TYR A 18 -2.82 0.84 -1.05
CA TYR A 18 -2.27 1.13 0.27
C TYR A 18 -0.76 0.94 0.23
N GLY A 19 -0.06 1.70 1.07
CA GLY A 19 1.39 1.64 1.07
C GLY A 19 2.03 2.88 1.65
N ASN A 20 3.33 3.04 1.36
CA ASN A 20 4.11 4.16 1.84
C ASN A 20 5.04 4.76 0.78
N THR A 21 5.33 6.05 0.98
CA THR A 21 6.46 6.73 0.36
C THR A 21 7.49 7.08 1.44
N ALA A 22 8.78 6.90 1.19
CA ALA A 22 9.87 7.26 2.11
C ALA A 22 10.95 8.10 1.42
N ILE A 23 11.50 9.07 2.13
CA ILE A 23 12.54 9.99 1.64
C ILE A 23 13.62 10.10 2.71
N VAL A 24 14.88 9.97 2.31
CA VAL A 24 16.05 10.18 3.17
C VAL A 24 16.06 11.64 3.64
N LEU A 25 16.29 11.86 4.94
CA LEU A 25 16.38 13.22 5.48
C LEU A 25 17.63 13.93 4.96
N THR A 26 17.48 15.19 4.56
CA THR A 26 18.62 16.06 4.27
C THR A 26 19.39 16.37 5.56
N PRO A 27 20.67 16.81 5.48
CA PRO A 27 21.44 17.17 6.67
C PRO A 27 20.72 18.18 7.58
N ALA A 28 20.10 19.21 6.99
CA ALA A 28 19.34 20.22 7.73
C ALA A 28 18.09 19.64 8.42
N GLU A 29 17.38 18.72 7.76
CA GLU A 29 16.21 18.07 8.37
C GLU A 29 16.62 17.09 9.47
N LYS A 30 17.80 16.47 9.34
CA LYS A 30 18.36 15.58 10.36
C LYS A 30 18.74 16.32 11.64
N GLU A 31 19.18 17.58 11.54
CA GLU A 31 19.44 18.45 12.70
C GLU A 31 18.16 18.80 13.47
N LEU A 32 17.02 18.88 12.78
CA LEU A 32 15.71 19.17 13.37
C LEU A 32 14.98 17.90 13.86
N ALA A 33 15.37 16.73 13.36
CA ALA A 33 14.74 15.48 13.70
C ALA A 33 15.26 14.93 15.06
N PRO A 34 14.44 14.15 15.79
CA PRO A 34 14.91 13.41 16.95
C PRO A 34 16.12 12.55 16.61
N GLU A 35 16.98 12.33 17.62
CA GLU A 35 18.30 11.75 17.39
C GLU A 35 18.22 10.47 16.56
N GLY A 36 18.97 10.57 15.46
CA GLY A 36 19.25 9.67 14.36
C GLY A 36 18.09 9.00 13.61
N HIS A 37 16.93 9.62 13.62
CA HIS A 37 16.00 9.40 12.51
C HIS A 37 16.70 9.64 11.15
N THR A 38 16.48 8.73 10.21
CA THR A 38 17.18 8.73 8.91
C THR A 38 16.26 9.06 7.74
N HIS A 39 14.97 8.77 7.86
CA HIS A 39 13.98 8.96 6.81
C HIS A 39 12.76 9.70 7.36
N ARG A 40 12.11 10.47 6.48
CA ARG A 40 10.69 10.79 6.62
C ARG A 40 9.89 9.81 5.76
N TRP A 41 8.73 9.39 6.24
CA TRP A 41 7.85 8.55 5.46
C TRP A 41 6.39 8.88 5.73
N THR A 42 5.56 8.55 4.73
CA THR A 42 4.11 8.72 4.74
C THR A 42 3.47 7.40 4.36
N VAL A 43 2.53 6.92 5.17
CA VAL A 43 1.69 5.74 4.87
C VAL A 43 0.28 6.23 4.56
N ALA A 44 -0.37 5.66 3.53
CA ALA A 44 -1.72 6.06 3.17
C ALA A 44 -2.54 4.92 2.54
N VAL A 45 -3.85 5.15 2.47
CA VAL A 45 -4.82 4.42 1.65
C VAL A 45 -5.43 5.44 0.69
N ARG A 46 -5.44 5.14 -0.61
CA ARG A 46 -5.90 6.05 -1.68
C ARG A 46 -6.71 5.28 -2.73
N GLY A 47 -7.47 5.99 -3.57
CA GLY A 47 -8.02 5.40 -4.79
C GLY A 47 -6.90 4.98 -5.73
N ALA A 48 -7.09 3.90 -6.50
CA ALA A 48 -6.00 3.33 -7.30
C ALA A 48 -5.58 4.18 -8.50
N ALA A 49 -6.51 4.88 -9.13
CA ALA A 49 -6.21 5.75 -10.26
C ALA A 49 -5.37 6.96 -9.81
N SER A 50 -4.29 7.23 -10.53
CA SER A 50 -3.43 8.39 -10.29
C SER A 50 -3.99 9.63 -10.98
N THR A 51 -3.78 10.81 -10.42
CA THR A 51 -4.08 12.04 -11.16
C THR A 51 -3.00 12.28 -12.23
N PRO A 52 -3.35 12.78 -13.43
CA PRO A 52 -2.37 12.97 -14.51
C PRO A 52 -1.24 13.95 -14.17
N VAL A 53 -1.47 14.87 -13.21
CA VAL A 53 -0.58 16.01 -12.91
C VAL A 53 0.15 15.85 -11.57
N SER A 54 -0.30 14.96 -10.68
CA SER A 54 0.35 14.79 -9.37
C SER A 54 1.59 13.91 -9.42
N ASP A 55 2.56 14.27 -8.58
CA ASP A 55 3.69 13.41 -8.18
C ASP A 55 3.30 12.36 -7.12
N ASP A 56 2.01 12.28 -6.81
CA ASP A 56 1.43 11.26 -5.95
C ASP A 56 1.04 10.00 -6.73
N VAL A 57 1.26 8.85 -6.09
CA VAL A 57 0.71 7.57 -6.53
C VAL A 57 -0.77 7.51 -6.11
N GLY A 58 -1.65 7.25 -7.07
CA GLY A 58 -3.10 7.14 -6.85
C GLY A 58 -3.79 8.45 -6.45
N GLY A 59 -4.98 8.32 -5.88
CA GLY A 59 -5.72 9.43 -5.27
C GLY A 59 -6.58 10.28 -6.21
N ALA A 60 -6.88 9.82 -7.43
CA ALA A 60 -7.83 10.50 -8.30
C ALA A 60 -9.28 10.38 -7.82
N ASP A 61 -9.61 9.30 -7.09
CA ASP A 61 -10.94 9.06 -6.54
C ASP A 61 -11.00 9.44 -5.06
N ASP A 62 -12.07 10.15 -4.67
CA ASP A 62 -12.40 10.35 -3.25
C ASP A 62 -13.00 9.07 -2.66
N LEU A 63 -12.41 8.54 -1.59
CA LEU A 63 -12.96 7.39 -0.88
C LEU A 63 -13.84 7.77 0.32
N GLY A 64 -14.02 9.08 0.60
CA GLY A 64 -14.75 9.56 1.77
C GLY A 64 -16.23 9.14 1.81
N TYR A 65 -16.85 8.89 0.66
CA TYR A 65 -18.23 8.38 0.61
C TYR A 65 -18.37 6.93 1.10
N LEU A 66 -17.30 6.14 1.10
CA LEU A 66 -17.34 4.72 1.48
C LEU A 66 -16.55 4.41 2.75
N ILE A 67 -15.42 5.10 2.97
CA ILE A 67 -14.54 4.94 4.12
C ILE A 67 -14.84 6.02 5.14
N LYS A 68 -15.31 5.61 6.32
CA LYS A 68 -15.55 6.50 7.45
C LYS A 68 -14.25 6.91 8.15
N ARG A 69 -13.33 5.96 8.33
CA ARG A 69 -12.09 6.16 9.09
C ARG A 69 -11.06 5.12 8.71
N VAL A 70 -9.80 5.52 8.62
CA VAL A 70 -8.67 4.60 8.54
C VAL A 70 -7.87 4.71 9.84
N THR A 71 -7.50 3.58 10.42
CA THR A 71 -6.65 3.52 11.61
C THR A 71 -5.35 2.79 11.27
N PHE A 72 -4.22 3.46 11.48
CA PHE A 72 -2.88 2.93 11.33
C PHE A 72 -2.33 2.58 12.73
N LYS A 73 -2.00 1.32 12.95
CA LYS A 73 -1.28 0.89 14.15
C LYS A 73 0.20 0.73 13.79
N LEU A 74 0.98 1.68 14.29
CA LEU A 74 2.43 1.74 14.20
C LEU A 74 3.08 0.85 15.27
N HIS A 75 4.41 0.73 15.21
CA HIS A 75 5.20 0.05 16.24
C HIS A 75 5.03 0.70 17.62
N GLU A 76 5.18 -0.07 18.69
CA GLU A 76 4.91 0.39 20.07
C GLU A 76 5.87 1.48 20.56
N THR A 77 7.03 1.63 19.89
CA THR A 77 8.00 2.68 20.18
C THR A 77 7.53 4.09 19.83
N TYR A 78 6.47 4.23 19.02
CA TYR A 78 5.92 5.54 18.70
C TYR A 78 4.96 6.01 19.78
N ALA A 79 5.05 7.30 20.12
CA ALA A 79 3.99 7.96 20.87
C ALA A 79 2.67 7.87 20.07
N ASN A 80 1.60 7.46 20.75
CA ASN A 80 0.29 7.20 20.16
C ASN A 80 0.40 6.30 18.91
N PRO A 81 0.76 5.02 19.09
CA PRO A 81 1.04 4.13 17.97
C PRO A 81 -0.21 3.84 17.15
N SER A 82 -1.41 3.97 17.72
CA SER A 82 -2.66 3.92 16.97
C SER A 82 -3.08 5.33 16.53
N ARG A 83 -2.93 5.63 15.24
CA ARG A 83 -3.32 6.90 14.62
C ARG A 83 -4.54 6.70 13.74
N SER A 84 -5.50 7.61 13.79
CA SER A 84 -6.70 7.54 12.96
C SER A 84 -6.83 8.77 12.07
N THR A 85 -7.25 8.57 10.82
CA THR A 85 -7.55 9.62 9.86
C THR A 85 -8.99 9.51 9.38
N PHE A 86 -9.57 10.65 9.05
CA PHE A 86 -10.95 10.81 8.57
C PHE A 86 -10.92 11.50 7.20
N PRO A 87 -11.94 11.27 6.34
CA PRO A 87 -12.05 11.99 5.07
C PRO A 87 -12.30 13.49 5.30
N PRO A 88 -11.98 14.36 4.31
CA PRO A 88 -11.46 14.04 2.98
C PRO A 88 -9.99 13.60 3.01
N PHE A 89 -9.66 12.54 2.26
CA PHE A 89 -8.30 11.98 2.20
C PHE A 89 -7.42 12.67 1.13
N HIS A 90 -7.83 13.85 0.66
CA HIS A 90 -7.17 14.58 -0.44
C HIS A 90 -5.94 15.35 0.04
N SER A 91 -4.90 15.28 -0.79
CA SER A 91 -3.62 15.95 -0.68
C SER A 91 -3.75 17.46 -0.51
N PHE A 92 -3.25 17.97 0.61
CA PHE A 92 -2.78 19.35 0.71
C PHE A 92 -1.31 19.35 0.33
N ASP A 93 -0.99 19.45 -0.96
CA ASP A 93 0.35 19.82 -1.41
C ASP A 93 0.24 20.76 -2.61
N HIS A 94 -0.13 22.01 -2.33
CA HIS A 94 0.49 23.12 -3.03
C HIS A 94 1.25 23.95 -2.00
N VAL A 95 2.57 23.86 -2.08
CA VAL A 95 3.47 24.94 -1.70
C VAL A 95 2.94 26.22 -2.34
N THR A 96 2.20 27.05 -1.60
CA THR A 96 2.23 28.48 -1.88
C THR A 96 3.64 28.94 -1.55
N PRO A 97 4.42 29.44 -2.51
CA PRO A 97 5.65 30.15 -2.17
C PRO A 97 5.25 31.28 -1.24
N LEU A 98 5.81 31.29 -0.04
CA LEU A 98 5.69 32.43 0.87
C LEU A 98 6.20 33.64 0.10
N THR A 99 5.29 34.47 -0.39
CA THR A 99 5.64 35.76 -0.98
C THR A 99 6.18 36.59 0.16
N TRP A 100 7.46 36.93 0.04
CA TRP A 100 8.12 37.91 0.86
C TRP A 100 7.39 39.26 0.74
N MET A 101 6.70 39.68 1.79
CA MET A 101 6.45 41.08 2.05
C MET A 101 6.87 41.42 3.48
N GLY A 102 7.98 42.17 3.57
CA GLY A 102 8.00 43.38 4.37
C GLY A 102 8.14 43.26 5.88
N LYS A 103 9.40 43.27 6.32
CA LYS A 103 9.93 44.00 7.51
C LYS A 103 9.21 43.76 8.86
N GLY A 104 9.88 43.03 9.74
CA GLY A 104 9.86 43.36 11.17
C GLY A 104 10.01 42.21 12.14
N LYS A 105 11.22 42.09 12.71
CA LYS A 105 11.55 41.68 14.09
C LYS A 105 11.12 40.27 14.55
N SER A 106 12.16 39.49 14.86
CA SER A 106 12.15 38.32 15.75
C SER A 106 11.31 38.52 17.00
N LEU A 107 10.54 37.49 17.40
CA LEU A 107 10.76 36.64 18.58
C LEU A 107 9.46 35.84 18.79
N PHE A 108 9.40 34.56 18.40
CA PHE A 108 8.27 33.69 18.71
C PHE A 108 8.60 32.83 19.95
N PRO A 109 7.77 32.90 21.02
CA PRO A 109 7.74 31.95 22.13
C PRO A 109 6.55 30.95 22.02
N PHE A 110 6.55 29.92 22.89
CA PHE A 110 5.50 28.91 23.19
C PHE A 110 5.31 27.80 22.13
N MET A 111 5.39 26.48 22.35
CA MET A 111 5.36 25.58 23.52
C MET A 111 4.14 25.73 24.46
N PHE A 112 2.98 25.17 24.07
CA PHE A 112 2.21 24.14 24.80
C PHE A 112 0.85 23.83 24.12
N ASP A 113 0.64 22.54 23.87
CA ASP A 113 -0.56 21.67 24.01
C ASP A 113 -2.02 22.13 23.72
N SER A 114 -2.81 21.11 23.33
CA SER A 114 -4.29 20.98 23.38
C SER A 114 -5.18 21.68 22.31
N ASP A 115 -5.95 20.82 21.64
CA ASP A 115 -7.23 21.03 20.93
C ASP A 115 -7.33 22.09 19.82
N SER A 116 -7.25 21.62 18.56
CA SER A 116 -8.19 22.03 17.50
C SER A 116 -8.02 21.14 16.27
N ASP A 117 -9.14 20.62 15.78
CA ASP A 117 -9.34 20.11 14.42
C ASP A 117 -8.55 20.93 13.39
N ASP A 118 -7.77 20.27 12.53
CA ASP A 118 -7.64 20.64 11.11
C ASP A 118 -6.66 19.72 10.35
N HIS A 119 -7.19 19.13 9.29
CA HIS A 119 -6.55 18.44 8.15
C HIS A 119 -5.82 17.12 8.41
N ALA A 120 -6.42 16.05 7.86
CA ALA A 120 -5.91 14.69 7.78
C ALA A 120 -4.66 14.58 6.91
N ASP A 121 -3.52 14.96 7.48
CA ASP A 121 -2.20 14.58 6.98
C ASP A 121 -1.54 13.72 8.06
N VAL A 122 -1.16 12.49 7.72
CA VAL A 122 -0.42 11.59 8.63
C VAL A 122 0.98 12.18 8.76
N ARG A 123 1.13 13.19 9.63
CA ARG A 123 2.37 13.97 9.75
C ARG A 123 3.54 13.07 10.13
N ARG A 124 4.46 12.96 9.16
CA ARG A 124 5.89 12.61 9.22
C ARG A 124 6.29 11.83 10.47
N SER A 125 6.17 10.52 10.37
CA SER A 125 6.87 9.64 11.27
C SER A 125 8.30 9.53 10.79
N HIS A 126 9.22 9.80 11.70
CA HIS A 126 10.64 9.77 11.46
C HIS A 126 11.16 8.53 12.21
N SER A 127 11.90 7.65 11.55
CA SER A 127 12.25 6.36 12.15
C SER A 127 13.54 5.74 11.65
N TRP A 128 14.00 4.77 12.43
CA TRP A 128 15.29 4.10 12.28
C TRP A 128 15.22 2.74 11.55
N GLY A 129 14.02 2.21 11.27
CA GLY A 129 13.87 0.88 10.69
C GLY A 129 12.51 0.62 10.03
N GLU A 130 12.49 -0.45 9.24
CA GLU A 130 11.31 -1.04 8.58
C GLU A 130 10.53 -1.89 9.59
N PHE A 131 9.20 -1.77 9.60
CA PHE A 131 8.32 -2.54 10.48
C PHE A 131 6.94 -2.72 9.83
N GLU A 132 6.13 -3.62 10.39
CA GLU A 132 4.78 -3.88 9.90
C GLU A 132 3.78 -2.88 10.48
N ILE A 133 3.04 -2.21 9.60
CA ILE A 133 1.95 -1.29 9.94
C ILE A 133 0.63 -2.01 9.68
N GLN A 134 -0.18 -2.14 10.73
CA GLN A 134 -1.55 -2.65 10.57
C GLN A 134 -2.47 -1.50 10.16
N ILE A 135 -3.13 -1.63 9.02
CA ILE A 135 -4.04 -0.64 8.43
C ILE A 135 -5.46 -1.17 8.57
N ARG A 136 -6.32 -0.46 9.30
CA ARG A 136 -7.73 -0.85 9.51
C ARG A 136 -8.66 0.16 8.86
N ILE A 137 -9.49 -0.30 7.93
CA ILE A 137 -10.50 0.51 7.25
C ILE A 137 -11.87 0.27 7.90
N ASN A 138 -12.48 1.34 8.41
CA ASN A 138 -13.86 1.36 8.88
C ASN A 138 -14.75 2.01 7.81
N PHE A 139 -15.81 1.31 7.41
CA PHE A 139 -16.77 1.82 6.43
C PHE A 139 -17.82 2.74 7.03
N VAL A 140 -18.49 3.49 6.17
CA VAL A 140 -19.70 4.26 6.50
C VAL A 140 -20.82 3.33 7.00
N ALA A 141 -21.73 3.84 7.83
CA ALA A 141 -22.73 3.01 8.49
C ALA A 141 -23.73 2.38 7.49
N GLU A 142 -23.90 3.04 6.35
CA GLU A 142 -24.75 2.70 5.23
C GLU A 142 -24.30 1.40 4.55
N SER A 143 -23.00 1.09 4.56
CA SER A 143 -22.51 -0.19 4.02
C SER A 143 -22.95 -1.38 4.88
N GLY A 144 -23.04 -1.16 6.20
CA GLY A 144 -23.21 -2.20 7.21
C GLY A 144 -22.18 -3.33 7.14
N GLU A 145 -21.02 -3.05 6.56
CA GLU A 145 -19.90 -3.98 6.47
C GLU A 145 -18.96 -3.85 7.67
N LYS A 146 -18.31 -4.95 8.02
CA LYS A 146 -17.30 -4.97 9.09
C LYS A 146 -16.03 -4.28 8.60
N ALA A 147 -15.26 -3.73 9.55
CA ALA A 147 -13.96 -3.15 9.25
C ALA A 147 -13.00 -4.22 8.71
N ILE A 148 -12.24 -3.87 7.68
CA ILE A 148 -11.21 -4.72 7.08
C ILE A 148 -9.84 -4.28 7.61
N THR A 149 -8.90 -5.22 7.71
CA THR A 149 -7.55 -4.96 8.16
C THR A 149 -6.54 -5.54 7.18
N PHE A 150 -5.57 -4.71 6.80
CA PHE A 150 -4.41 -5.05 6.00
C PHE A 150 -3.14 -4.87 6.81
N TYR A 151 -2.07 -5.47 6.33
CA TYR A 151 -0.74 -5.31 6.91
C TYR A 151 0.20 -4.83 5.82
N HIS A 152 0.91 -3.74 6.10
CA HIS A 152 1.87 -3.14 5.19
C HIS A 152 3.25 -3.13 5.84
N HIS A 153 4.23 -3.78 5.22
CA HIS A 153 5.61 -3.66 5.67
C HIS A 153 6.19 -2.33 5.16
N LEU A 154 6.44 -1.39 6.08
CA LEU A 154 7.02 -0.09 5.78
C LEU A 154 8.38 -0.28 5.10
N LYS A 155 8.55 0.29 3.91
CA LYS A 155 9.81 0.28 3.17
C LYS A 155 10.49 1.63 3.19
N LEU A 156 11.75 1.67 3.61
CA LEU A 156 12.55 2.90 3.71
C LEU A 156 13.64 2.96 2.66
N HIS A 157 14.19 1.80 2.28
CA HIS A 157 15.34 1.72 1.37
C HIS A 157 14.94 1.20 -0.01
N PRO A 158 15.61 1.68 -1.08
CA PRO A 158 15.41 1.17 -2.43
C PRO A 158 16.17 -0.15 -2.62
N TRP A 159 15.65 -1.22 -2.01
CA TRP A 159 16.18 -2.59 -2.15
C TRP A 159 16.16 -3.09 -3.61
N THR A 160 15.37 -2.45 -4.47
CA THR A 160 15.18 -2.84 -5.87
C THR A 160 16.36 -2.48 -6.77
N ILE A 161 17.28 -1.63 -6.30
CA ILE A 161 18.37 -1.05 -7.09
C ILE A 161 19.72 -1.67 -6.73
N THR A 162 19.82 -2.44 -5.65
CA THR A 162 21.10 -2.98 -5.14
C THR A 162 21.51 -4.36 -5.72
N PHE A 163 20.82 -4.88 -6.74
CA PHE A 163 21.21 -6.13 -7.44
C PHE A 163 21.41 -5.95 -8.96
N PRO A 164 22.36 -6.72 -9.55
CA PRO A 164 23.75 -6.34 -9.73
C PRO A 164 23.96 -5.30 -10.84
N ILE A 165 25.05 -4.54 -10.70
CA ILE A 165 25.66 -3.76 -11.77
C ILE A 165 25.96 -4.70 -12.96
N PRO A 166 25.57 -4.36 -14.20
CA PRO A 166 25.89 -5.18 -15.38
C PRO A 166 27.40 -5.47 -15.42
N GLY A 167 27.78 -6.75 -15.32
CA GLY A 167 29.19 -7.19 -15.34
C GLY A 167 29.75 -7.76 -14.03
N THR A 168 28.96 -7.87 -12.95
CA THR A 168 29.40 -8.53 -11.71
C THR A 168 28.69 -9.88 -11.51
N SER A 169 29.47 -10.95 -11.38
CA SER A 169 29.02 -12.36 -11.44
C SER A 169 28.73 -13.00 -10.08
N PHE A 170 28.26 -12.24 -9.11
CA PHE A 170 27.89 -12.78 -7.79
C PHE A 170 26.49 -12.29 -7.38
N PRO A 171 25.67 -13.13 -6.70
CA PRO A 171 24.50 -12.65 -6.00
C PRO A 171 24.99 -11.76 -4.85
N VAL A 172 25.09 -10.47 -5.11
CA VAL A 172 25.40 -9.47 -4.07
C VAL A 172 24.22 -9.52 -3.10
N GLU A 173 24.47 -9.91 -1.85
CA GLU A 173 23.46 -9.83 -0.78
C GLU A 173 22.86 -8.41 -0.78
N PRO A 174 21.53 -8.23 -0.60
CA PRO A 174 20.94 -6.90 -0.63
C PRO A 174 21.53 -6.05 0.50
N GLU A 175 22.52 -5.23 0.18
CA GLU A 175 23.07 -4.26 1.13
C GLU A 175 22.20 -3.00 1.14
N ILE A 176 22.00 -2.44 2.33
CA ILE A 176 21.34 -1.14 2.49
C ILE A 176 22.24 -0.09 1.81
N PRO A 177 21.77 0.63 0.78
CA PRO A 177 22.59 1.65 0.15
C PRO A 177 22.91 2.75 1.17
N SER A 178 24.13 3.30 1.09
CA SER A 178 24.52 4.43 1.93
C SER A 178 23.50 5.58 1.80
N PRO A 179 23.26 6.37 2.85
CA PRO A 179 22.26 7.45 2.82
C PRO A 179 22.43 8.43 1.65
N GLU A 180 23.69 8.70 1.25
CA GLU A 180 24.01 9.55 0.10
C GLU A 180 23.58 8.94 -1.24
N ASN A 181 23.74 7.63 -1.38
CA ASN A 181 23.33 6.91 -2.59
C ASN A 181 21.80 6.78 -2.63
N ALA A 182 21.17 6.49 -1.50
CA ALA A 182 19.71 6.46 -1.38
C ALA A 182 19.07 7.82 -1.72
N ALA A 183 19.67 8.93 -1.28
CA ALA A 183 19.18 10.28 -1.60
C ALA A 183 19.20 10.59 -3.12
N LYS A 184 20.15 10.03 -3.88
CA LYS A 184 20.23 10.20 -5.34
C LYS A 184 19.16 9.40 -6.09
N LEU A 185 18.63 8.34 -5.48
CA LEU A 185 17.62 7.47 -6.09
C LEU A 185 16.19 8.00 -5.94
N GLY A 186 16.01 9.10 -5.20
CA GLY A 186 14.71 9.73 -5.01
C GLY A 186 13.82 8.99 -4.00
N PRO A 187 12.52 9.32 -3.94
CA PRO A 187 11.59 8.71 -3.00
C PRO A 187 11.43 7.21 -3.24
N VAL A 188 11.42 6.43 -2.16
CA VAL A 188 11.06 5.02 -2.19
C VAL A 188 9.54 4.92 -2.19
N HIS A 189 8.98 4.28 -3.20
CA HIS A 189 7.55 4.03 -3.33
C HIS A 189 7.25 2.54 -3.14
N SER A 190 6.47 2.21 -2.11
CA SER A 190 6.00 0.84 -1.86
C SER A 190 4.48 0.88 -1.74
N TRP A 191 3.81 0.57 -2.86
CA TRP A 191 2.35 0.60 -2.97
C TRP A 191 1.84 -0.74 -3.44
N GLN A 192 0.73 -1.18 -2.86
CA GLN A 192 0.02 -2.39 -3.24
C GLN A 192 -1.39 -2.03 -3.69
N TYR A 193 -1.83 -2.69 -4.75
CA TYR A 193 -3.20 -2.62 -5.26
C TYR A 193 -4.07 -3.64 -4.54
N ASP A 194 -5.31 -3.25 -4.22
CA ASP A 194 -6.32 -4.14 -3.67
C ASP A 194 -7.73 -3.67 -4.08
N GLU A 195 -8.73 -4.52 -3.91
CA GLU A 195 -10.12 -4.24 -4.24
C GLU A 195 -11.05 -4.46 -3.06
N LEU A 196 -11.77 -3.40 -2.69
CA LEU A 196 -12.83 -3.49 -1.69
C LEU A 196 -14.09 -4.05 -2.35
N VAL A 197 -14.35 -5.34 -2.15
CA VAL A 197 -15.49 -6.05 -2.72
C VAL A 197 -16.68 -6.04 -1.75
N PHE A 198 -17.83 -5.56 -2.23
CA PHE A 198 -19.09 -5.53 -1.51
C PHE A 198 -20.09 -6.49 -2.18
N THR A 199 -20.42 -7.58 -1.49
CA THR A 199 -21.40 -8.57 -1.94
C THR A 199 -22.75 -8.31 -1.29
N ASP A 200 -23.82 -8.38 -2.08
CA ASP A 200 -25.19 -8.09 -1.68
C ASP A 200 -25.33 -6.79 -0.85
N PRO A 201 -24.88 -5.63 -1.38
CA PRO A 201 -24.89 -4.37 -0.63
C PRO A 201 -26.31 -3.89 -0.33
N PHE A 202 -26.47 -3.04 0.69
CA PHE A 202 -27.73 -2.33 0.92
C PHE A 202 -28.09 -1.43 -0.27
N GLN A 203 -29.37 -1.31 -0.60
CA GLN A 203 -29.83 -0.48 -1.73
C GLN A 203 -29.36 0.97 -1.63
N SER A 204 -29.37 1.56 -0.43
CA SER A 204 -28.88 2.91 -0.17
C SER A 204 -27.38 3.05 -0.45
N PHE A 205 -26.58 2.07 0.01
CA PHE A 205 -25.15 2.02 -0.24
C PHE A 205 -24.83 1.77 -1.72
N LEU A 206 -25.57 0.88 -2.39
CA LEU A 206 -25.43 0.64 -3.81
C LEU A 206 -25.69 1.92 -4.61
N THR A 207 -26.74 2.67 -4.29
CA THR A 207 -27.00 3.98 -4.92
C THR A 207 -25.85 4.96 -4.70
N LEU A 208 -25.27 5.00 -3.50
CA LEU A 208 -24.10 5.83 -3.18
C LEU A 208 -22.88 5.42 -4.01
N LEU A 209 -22.60 4.12 -4.11
CA LEU A 209 -21.52 3.58 -4.92
C LEU A 209 -21.75 3.92 -6.40
N THR A 210 -22.93 3.66 -6.97
CA THR A 210 -23.22 3.96 -8.38
C THR A 210 -23.15 5.45 -8.71
N ALA A 211 -23.44 6.33 -7.76
CA ALA A 211 -23.25 7.78 -7.93
C ALA A 211 -21.77 8.22 -7.99
N HIS A 212 -20.85 7.37 -7.51
CA HIS A 212 -19.41 7.60 -7.50
C HIS A 212 -18.69 6.44 -8.20
N PRO A 213 -18.77 6.36 -9.55
CA PRO A 213 -18.04 5.33 -10.29
C PRO A 213 -16.52 5.54 -10.12
N PRO A 214 -15.72 4.46 -10.01
CA PRO A 214 -14.27 4.58 -9.91
C PRO A 214 -13.67 5.10 -11.22
N THR A 215 -12.61 5.89 -11.11
CA THR A 215 -11.84 6.32 -12.27
C THR A 215 -11.13 5.11 -12.89
N PRO A 216 -11.28 4.87 -14.20
CA PRO A 216 -10.64 3.72 -14.85
C PRO A 216 -9.11 3.86 -14.83
N LEU A 217 -8.42 2.75 -14.56
CA LEU A 217 -6.96 2.72 -14.66
C LEU A 217 -6.51 2.95 -16.11
N PRO A 218 -5.36 3.62 -16.32
CA PRO A 218 -4.77 3.74 -17.65
C PRO A 218 -4.41 2.35 -18.20
N LYS A 219 -4.53 2.17 -19.52
CA LYS A 219 -4.21 0.87 -20.15
C LYS A 219 -2.72 0.54 -20.07
N GLY A 220 -1.87 1.50 -20.42
CA GLY A 220 -0.43 1.41 -20.26
C GLY A 220 0.15 2.75 -19.81
N THR A 221 1.37 2.72 -19.26
CA THR A 221 2.03 3.92 -18.76
C THR A 221 3.49 4.00 -19.19
N LYS A 222 4.01 5.23 -19.28
CA LYS A 222 5.45 5.51 -19.37
C LYS A 222 6.09 5.58 -17.98
N ARG A 223 5.27 5.69 -16.93
CA ARG A 223 5.71 5.74 -15.54
C ARG A 223 6.27 4.37 -15.11
N PRO A 224 7.08 4.33 -14.04
CA PRO A 224 7.55 3.06 -13.48
C PRO A 224 6.40 2.18 -12.99
N VAL A 225 6.66 0.88 -12.96
CA VAL A 225 5.73 -0.09 -12.37
C VAL A 225 5.91 -0.08 -10.84
N PRO A 226 4.82 -0.10 -10.04
CA PRO A 226 4.89 -0.25 -8.60
C PRO A 226 5.66 -1.50 -8.16
N PHE A 227 6.36 -1.40 -7.02
CA PHE A 227 7.07 -2.55 -6.44
C PHE A 227 6.10 -3.62 -5.91
N HIS A 228 6.26 -4.85 -6.39
CA HIS A 228 5.44 -5.98 -5.97
C HIS A 228 6.18 -6.88 -4.96
N THR A 229 5.73 -6.84 -3.71
CA THR A 229 6.29 -7.61 -2.58
C THR A 229 6.17 -9.12 -2.75
N SER A 230 5.04 -9.62 -3.27
CA SER A 230 4.78 -11.06 -3.43
C SER A 230 5.42 -11.68 -4.69
N ASN A 231 5.92 -10.85 -5.60
CA ASN A 231 6.60 -11.30 -6.81
C ASN A 231 7.94 -10.57 -6.97
N PRO A 232 9.00 -10.98 -6.25
CA PRO A 232 10.30 -10.34 -6.34
C PRO A 232 10.92 -10.43 -7.76
N ALA A 233 10.44 -11.29 -8.66
CA ALA A 233 10.92 -11.28 -10.05
C ALA A 233 10.53 -10.00 -10.81
N SER A 234 9.46 -9.30 -10.39
CA SER A 234 9.05 -7.99 -10.94
C SER A 234 10.03 -6.85 -10.63
N LEU A 235 11.03 -7.10 -9.77
CA LEU A 235 12.05 -6.13 -9.38
C LEU A 235 12.77 -5.49 -10.57
N HIS A 236 12.95 -6.22 -11.67
CA HIS A 236 13.64 -5.70 -12.85
C HIS A 236 12.91 -4.53 -13.52
N GLU A 237 11.57 -4.48 -13.43
CA GLU A 237 10.73 -3.44 -14.04
C GLU A 237 10.61 -2.19 -13.16
N THR A 238 10.83 -2.35 -11.86
CA THR A 238 10.80 -1.29 -10.84
C THR A 238 12.09 -0.47 -10.77
N ARG A 239 13.07 -0.74 -11.64
CA ARG A 239 14.36 -0.03 -11.70
C ARG A 239 14.27 1.38 -12.29
N LYS A 240 13.17 1.71 -12.96
CA LYS A 240 12.95 3.06 -13.49
C LYS A 240 12.65 4.00 -12.33
N LEU A 241 13.43 5.06 -12.22
CA LEU A 241 13.19 6.11 -11.24
C LEU A 241 11.92 6.89 -11.60
N GLY A 242 11.13 7.25 -10.59
CA GLY A 242 9.93 8.07 -10.74
C GLY A 242 8.74 7.55 -9.92
N VAL A 243 7.64 8.31 -9.99
CA VAL A 243 6.38 8.00 -9.32
C VAL A 243 5.69 6.86 -10.07
N PRO A 244 5.48 5.69 -9.45
CA PRO A 244 4.88 4.56 -10.12
C PRO A 244 3.39 4.76 -10.36
N GLU A 245 2.82 4.02 -11.30
CA GLU A 245 1.39 4.08 -11.63
C GLU A 245 0.83 2.69 -11.92
N PHE A 246 -0.36 2.41 -11.37
CA PHE A 246 -1.08 1.16 -11.62
C PHE A 246 -1.84 1.25 -12.95
N THR A 247 -1.75 0.20 -13.76
CA THR A 247 -2.42 0.11 -15.07
C THR A 247 -3.37 -1.09 -15.13
N SER A 248 -4.33 -1.06 -16.06
CA SER A 248 -5.22 -2.22 -16.28
C SER A 248 -4.48 -3.43 -16.84
N ASP A 249 -3.37 -3.22 -17.57
CA ASP A 249 -2.56 -4.33 -18.10
C ASP A 249 -1.92 -5.14 -16.96
N MET A 250 -1.54 -4.48 -15.85
CA MET A 250 -1.01 -5.18 -14.68
C MET A 250 -2.03 -6.14 -14.05
N GLU A 251 -3.31 -5.76 -13.99
CA GLU A 251 -4.38 -6.64 -13.48
C GLU A 251 -4.47 -7.93 -14.30
N LYS A 252 -4.38 -7.81 -15.63
CA LYS A 252 -4.40 -8.96 -16.54
C LYS A 252 -3.18 -9.85 -16.34
N GLU A 253 -1.99 -9.27 -16.21
CA GLU A 253 -0.76 -10.01 -15.94
C GLU A 253 -0.81 -10.74 -14.60
N GLU A 254 -1.33 -10.12 -13.53
CA GLU A 254 -1.56 -10.79 -12.25
C GLU A 254 -2.52 -11.98 -12.40
N ALA A 255 -3.64 -11.80 -13.10
CA ALA A 255 -4.62 -12.85 -13.32
C ALA A 255 -4.02 -14.06 -14.05
N GLU A 256 -3.23 -13.82 -15.10
CA GLU A 256 -2.52 -14.87 -15.83
C GLU A 256 -1.53 -15.63 -14.93
N ARG A 257 -0.80 -14.92 -14.07
CA ARG A 257 0.11 -15.54 -13.10
C ARG A 257 -0.61 -16.37 -12.05
N PHE A 258 -1.75 -15.90 -11.54
CA PHE A 258 -2.56 -16.66 -10.60
C PHE A 258 -3.07 -17.96 -11.22
N GLU A 259 -3.52 -17.91 -12.47
CA GLU A 259 -4.02 -19.10 -13.16
C GLU A 259 -2.89 -20.11 -13.44
N GLU A 260 -1.69 -19.64 -13.79
CA GLU A 260 -0.52 -20.51 -13.93
C GLU A 260 -0.14 -21.18 -12.59
N ALA A 261 -0.11 -20.40 -11.50
CA ALA A 261 0.19 -20.91 -10.17
C ALA A 261 -0.86 -21.93 -9.71
N ARG A 262 -2.14 -21.65 -9.95
CA ARG A 262 -3.24 -22.59 -9.69
C ARG A 262 -3.06 -23.89 -10.48
N GLY A 263 -2.68 -23.80 -11.75
CA GLY A 263 -2.37 -24.96 -12.58
C GLY A 263 -1.23 -25.81 -12.02
N LYS A 264 -0.16 -25.19 -11.48
CA LYS A 264 0.94 -25.90 -10.82
C LYS A 264 0.48 -26.63 -9.56
N ILE A 265 -0.33 -25.97 -8.72
CA ILE A 265 -0.88 -26.56 -7.50
C ILE A 265 -1.74 -27.79 -7.83
N VAL A 266 -2.63 -27.68 -8.82
CA VAL A 266 -3.49 -28.79 -9.23
C VAL A 266 -2.67 -29.99 -9.72
N LYS A 267 -1.61 -29.74 -10.49
CA LYS A 267 -0.70 -30.81 -10.96
C LYS A 267 0.01 -31.50 -9.80
N GLU A 268 0.54 -30.74 -8.84
CA GLU A 268 1.17 -31.33 -7.65
C GLU A 268 0.15 -32.06 -6.78
N GLN A 269 -1.06 -31.53 -6.58
CA GLN A 269 -2.14 -32.22 -5.85
C GLN A 269 -2.46 -33.57 -6.47
N GLU A 270 -2.60 -33.66 -7.79
CA GLU A 270 -2.89 -34.92 -8.47
C GLU A 270 -1.72 -35.90 -8.38
N LYS A 271 -0.49 -35.42 -8.55
CA LYS A 271 0.72 -36.24 -8.36
C LYS A 271 0.78 -36.85 -6.95
N TRP A 272 0.55 -36.05 -5.91
CA TRP A 272 0.54 -36.53 -4.52
C TRP A 272 -0.61 -37.46 -4.24
N ARG A 273 -1.78 -37.22 -4.83
CA ARG A 273 -2.94 -38.11 -4.74
C ARG A 273 -2.63 -39.50 -5.31
N VAL A 274 -1.99 -39.58 -6.48
CA VAL A 274 -1.61 -40.86 -7.09
C VAL A 274 -0.61 -41.60 -6.22
N ILE A 275 0.41 -40.91 -5.69
CA ILE A 275 1.40 -41.50 -4.78
C ILE A 275 0.72 -42.03 -3.51
N LEU A 276 -0.20 -41.26 -2.92
CA LEU A 276 -0.93 -41.67 -1.72
C LEU A 276 -1.71 -42.97 -1.96
N ILE A 277 -2.45 -43.06 -3.06
CA ILE A 277 -3.23 -44.25 -3.42
C ILE A 277 -2.32 -45.48 -3.58
N GLU A 278 -1.15 -45.33 -4.20
CA GLU A 278 -0.22 -46.44 -4.38
C GLU A 278 0.38 -46.90 -3.04
N GLN A 279 0.73 -45.96 -2.16
CA GLN A 279 1.23 -46.27 -0.83
C GLN A 279 0.17 -46.94 0.05
N GLU A 280 -1.09 -46.51 -0.04
CA GLU A 280 -2.21 -47.16 0.67
C GLU A 280 -2.41 -48.62 0.23
N LYS A 281 -2.30 -48.90 -1.08
CA LYS A 281 -2.38 -50.27 -1.61
C LYS A 281 -1.24 -51.15 -1.13
N GLU A 282 0.00 -50.64 -1.15
CA GLU A 282 1.16 -51.40 -0.68
C GLU A 282 1.09 -51.62 0.85
N LEU A 283 0.63 -50.62 1.61
CA LEU A 283 0.38 -50.78 3.04
C LEU A 283 -0.64 -51.90 3.31
N GLU A 284 -1.76 -51.91 2.60
CA GLU A 284 -2.80 -52.94 2.74
C GLU A 284 -2.25 -54.33 2.39
N ARG A 285 -1.40 -54.43 1.36
CA ARG A 285 -0.73 -55.67 0.97
C ARG A 285 0.21 -56.17 2.07
N LEU A 286 1.03 -55.30 2.65
CA LEU A 286 1.96 -55.66 3.72
C LEU A 286 1.21 -56.07 5.00
N GLN A 287 0.11 -55.39 5.34
CA GLN A 287 -0.74 -55.77 6.47
C GLN A 287 -1.32 -57.18 6.32
N LYS A 288 -1.75 -57.55 5.10
CA LYS A 288 -2.24 -58.91 4.78
C LYS A 288 -1.16 -59.99 4.89
N LEU A 289 0.12 -59.64 4.77
CA LEU A 289 1.23 -60.58 4.91
C LEU A 289 1.67 -60.75 6.38
N LEU A 290 1.32 -59.80 7.24
CA LEU A 290 1.70 -59.76 8.66
C LEU A 290 0.62 -60.32 9.60
N GLY A 291 -0.63 -60.41 9.15
CA GLY A 291 -1.73 -61.10 9.82
C GLY A 291 -1.92 -62.52 9.30
#